data_AF-A0A1F9U723-F1
#
_entry.id   AF-A0A1F9U723-F1
#
_cell.length_a   1.000
_cell.length_b   1.000
_cell.length_c   1.000
_cell.angle_alpha   90.00
_cell.angle_beta   90.00
_cell.angle_gamma   90.00
#
_symmetry.space_group_name_H-M   'P 1'
#
loop_
_entity.id
_entity.type
_entity.pdbx_description
1 polymer ?
#
loop_
_entity_poly.entity_id
_entity_poly.type
_entity_poly.pdbx_seq_one_letter_code
_entity_poly.pdbx_strand_id
1 'polypeptide(L)' 'MCGIAGIARSDGIPVSRPTLEKMTAALIHRGPDAEGFFYGQEGAASVGLGFRRLSIIDVQGGH' A
#
# COMPACT_ATOMS: atom_id res chain seq x y z
N MET A 1 -4.22 14.57 1.77
CA MET A 1 -5.05 13.52 2.39
C MET A 1 -4.54 12.20 1.88
N CYS A 2 -3.91 11.35 2.68
CA CYS A 2 -3.28 10.13 2.17
C CYS A 2 -4.25 9.16 1.47
N GLY A 3 -3.71 8.30 0.61
CA GLY A 3 -4.40 7.18 -0.04
C GLY A 3 -3.91 5.85 0.52
N ILE A 4 -4.80 4.86 0.65
CA ILE A 4 -4.47 3.51 1.11
C ILE A 4 -5.18 2.51 0.18
N ALA A 5 -4.48 1.45 -0.21
CA ALA A 5 -5.00 0.33 -0.99
C ALA A 5 -4.60 -0.99 -0.30
N GLY A 6 -5.39 -2.04 -0.46
CA GLY A 6 -5.05 -3.34 0.11
C GLY A 6 -5.75 -4.51 -0.56
N ILE A 7 -5.13 -5.68 -0.45
CA ILE A 7 -5.64 -6.98 -0.90
C ILE A 7 -5.49 -7.94 0.26
N ALA A 8 -6.55 -8.64 0.63
CA ALA A 8 -6.53 -9.72 1.62
C ALA A 8 -7.07 -11.01 0.97
N ARG A 9 -6.41 -12.12 1.24
CA ARG A 9 -6.77 -13.45 0.72
C ARG A 9 -6.65 -14.49 1.82
N SER A 10 -7.40 -15.57 1.69
CA SER A 10 -7.41 -16.73 2.60
C SER A 10 -7.31 -18.07 1.86
N ASP A 11 -6.91 -18.03 0.58
CA ASP A 11 -6.85 -19.17 -0.33
C ASP A 11 -5.43 -19.73 -0.53
N GLY A 12 -4.47 -19.29 0.29
CA GLY A 12 -3.06 -19.68 0.20
C GLY A 12 -2.30 -19.04 -0.97
N ILE A 13 -2.96 -18.21 -1.78
CA ILE A 13 -2.32 -17.53 -2.91
C ILE A 13 -1.67 -16.23 -2.39
N PRO A 14 -0.39 -15.98 -2.69
CA PRO A 14 0.26 -14.72 -2.34
C PRO A 14 -0.38 -13.52 -3.02
N VAL A 15 -0.34 -12.35 -2.38
CA VAL A 15 -0.80 -11.11 -3.00
C VAL A 15 0.08 -10.76 -4.20
N SER A 16 -0.55 -10.48 -5.33
CA SER A 16 0.11 -9.99 -6.54
C SER A 16 0.66 -8.58 -6.32
N ARG A 17 1.99 -8.45 -6.29
CA ARG A 17 2.68 -7.16 -6.18
C ARG A 17 2.29 -6.17 -7.30
N PRO A 18 2.32 -6.56 -8.59
CA PRO A 18 1.94 -5.63 -9.67
C PRO A 18 0.49 -5.14 -9.56
N THR A 19 -0.40 -5.96 -8.99
CA THR A 19 -1.79 -5.56 -8.77
C THR A 19 -1.88 -4.50 -7.66
N LEU A 20 -1.23 -4.74 -6.51
CA LEU A 20 -1.24 -3.78 -5.41
C LEU A 20 -0.57 -2.46 -5.82
N GLU A 21 0.57 -2.51 -6.52
CA GLU A 21 1.27 -1.33 -7.04
C GLU A 21 0.38 -0.50 -7.97
N LYS A 22 -0.37 -1.14 -8.87
CA LYS A 22 -1.34 -0.44 -9.74
C LYS A 22 -2.47 0.22 -8.95
N MET A 23 -2.99 -0.47 -7.94
CA MET A 23 -4.03 0.08 -7.07
C MET A 23 -3.52 1.31 -6.30
N THR A 24 -2.31 1.24 -5.76
CA THR A 24 -1.67 2.37 -5.05
C THR A 24 -1.34 3.52 -6.00
N ALA A 25 -0.86 3.23 -7.21
CA ALA A 25 -0.57 4.24 -8.23
C ALA A 25 -1.81 5.05 -8.63
N ALA A 26 -2.98 4.41 -8.72
CA ALA A 26 -4.25 5.10 -9.01
C ALA A 26 -4.61 6.16 -7.94
N LEU A 27 -4.05 6.06 -6.73
CA LEU A 27 -4.25 6.99 -5.63
C LEU A 27 -3.20 8.11 -5.56
N ILE A 28 -2.33 8.27 -6.56
CA ILE A 28 -1.27 9.30 -6.57
C ILE A 28 -1.77 10.72 -6.29
N HIS A 29 -2.95 11.08 -6.79
CA HIS A 29 -3.58 12.38 -6.60
C HIS A 29 -3.91 12.69 -5.12
N ARG A 30 -3.94 11.68 -4.25
CA ARG A 30 -4.15 11.81 -2.80
C ARG A 30 -2.83 12.01 -2.04
N GLY A 31 -1.72 11.52 -2.58
CA GLY A 31 -0.42 11.56 -1.93
C GLY A 31 0.73 11.41 -2.94
N PRO A 32 1.17 12.51 -3.56
CA PRO A 32 2.24 12.49 -4.56
C PRO A 32 3.65 12.38 -3.96
N ASP A 33 3.81 12.57 -2.65
CA ASP A 33 5.13 12.79 -2.05
C ASP A 33 5.87 11.48 -1.73
N ALA A 34 5.14 10.44 -1.33
CA ALA A 34 5.73 9.13 -1.04
C ALA A 34 4.75 7.99 -1.24
N GLU A 35 5.30 6.78 -1.38
CA GLU A 35 4.58 5.53 -1.33
C GLU A 35 5.33 4.49 -0.51
N GLY A 36 4.61 3.45 -0.12
CA GLY A 36 5.21 2.29 0.49
C GLY A 36 4.25 1.11 0.44
N PHE A 37 4.82 -0.08 0.63
CA PHE A 37 4.14 -1.34 0.46
C PHE A 37 4.52 -2.31 1.57
N PHE A 38 3.52 -3.05 2.05
CA PHE A 38 3.68 -4.16 2.97
C PHE A 38 3.06 -5.41 2.33
N TYR A 39 3.75 -6.54 2.48
CA TYR A 39 3.28 -7.85 2.05
C TYR A 39 3.52 -8.84 3.18
N GLY A 40 2.45 -9.51 3.63
CA GLY A 40 2.48 -10.49 4.70
C GLY A 40 1.79 -11.79 4.27
N GLN A 41 2.26 -12.90 4.79
CA GLN A 41 1.64 -14.21 4.60
C GLN A 41 1.77 -15.02 5.88
N GLU A 42 0.67 -15.63 6.31
CA GLU A 42 0.59 -16.48 7.49
C GLU A 42 -0.36 -17.65 7.19
N GLY A 43 0.18 -18.87 7.13
CA GLY A 43 -0.57 -20.04 6.69
C GLY A 43 -1.19 -19.85 5.30
N ALA A 44 -2.50 -20.02 5.20
CA ALA A 44 -3.26 -19.78 3.97
C ALA A 44 -3.70 -18.30 3.78
N ALA A 45 -3.44 -17.45 4.76
CA ALA A 45 -3.78 -16.03 4.68
C ALA A 45 -2.64 -15.23 4.03
N SER A 46 -2.98 -14.32 3.13
CA SER A 46 -2.03 -13.34 2.59
C SER A 46 -2.64 -11.95 2.58
N VAL A 47 -1.81 -10.95 2.86
CA VAL A 47 -2.20 -9.53 2.89
C VAL A 47 -1.17 -8.69 2.17
N GLY A 48 -1.65 -7.69 1.43
CA GLY A 48 -0.83 -6.64 0.86
C GLY A 48 -1.48 -5.30 1.16
N LEU A 49 -0.69 -4.34 1.63
CA LEU A 49 -1.11 -2.97 1.89
C LEU A 49 -0.18 -2.03 1.14
N GLY A 50 -0.74 -1.00 0.51
CA GLY A 50 0.03 0.06 -0.14
C GLY A 50 -0.52 1.42 0.25
N PHE A 51 0.34 2.42 0.34
CA PHE A 51 -0.08 3.78 0.69
C PHE A 51 0.49 4.84 -0.25
N ARG A 52 -0.17 6.00 -0.27
CA ARG A 52 0.26 7.26 -0.87
C ARG A 52 0.20 8.36 0.16
N ARG A 53 1.34 8.99 0.46
CA ARG A 53 1.43 10.05 1.48
C ARG A 53 1.43 11.43 0.83
N LEU A 54 0.61 12.32 1.39
CA LEU A 54 0.77 13.77 1.21
C LEU A 54 1.40 14.31 2.50
N SER A 55 2.61 14.80 2.40
CA SER A 55 3.44 15.30 3.48
C SER A 55 3.01 16.73 3.83
N ILE A 56 2.08 16.86 4.79
CA ILE A 56 1.59 18.17 5.27
C ILE A 56 2.25 18.55 6.60
N ILE A 57 2.46 17.59 7.49
CA ILE A 57 3.08 17.78 8.80
C ILE A 57 4.30 16.88 8.87
N ASP A 58 5.41 17.45 9.35
CA ASP A 58 6.70 16.78 9.48
C ASP A 58 7.17 16.12 8.18
N VAL A 59 7.52 17.00 7.22
CA VAL A 59 7.97 16.62 5.88
C VAL A 59 9.36 15.96 5.90
N GLN A 60 10.21 16.29 6.88
CA GLN A 60 11.58 15.75 6.98
C GLN A 60 11.71 14.53 7.90
N GLY A 61 10.85 14.36 8.92
CA GLY A 61 10.98 13.29 9.92
C GLY A 61 9.93 12.17 9.85
N GLY A 62 8.75 12.41 9.26
CA GLY A 62 7.65 11.44 9.25
C GLY A 62 7.71 10.48 8.07
N HIS A 63 8.61 9.50 8.06
CA HIS A 63 8.62 8.44 7.04
C HIS A 63 7.86 7.19 7.48
#